data_AF-A0A8T1E9T0-F1
#
_entry.id   AF-A0A8T1E9T0-F1
#
_cell.length_a   1.000
_cell.length_b   1.000
_cell.length_c   1.000
_cell.angle_alpha   90.00
_cell.angle_beta   90.00
_cell.angle_gamma   90.00
#
_symmetry.space_group_name_H-M   'P 1'
#
loop_
_entity.id
_entity.type
_entity.pdbx_description
1 polymer ?
#
loop_
_entity_poly.entity_id
_entity_poly.type
_entity_poly.pdbx_seq_one_letter_code
_entity_poly.pdbx_strand_id
1 'polypeptide(L)'
;MNLVLDGRIRVFRALPSGISSRIAVGGWSVGDYSTTYSRDGLSIDMNFFAFDDRDGRRDDVTAGVNTTAVHRTSLSLVLDQDTETMGEGDPRDLFIIVQGTVCSARARGVEMSEMSTSGRAVLWNQLSWTSILEVQAGYVAL
;
A
#
# COMPACT_ATOMS: atom_id res chain seq x y z
N MET A 1 13.60 10.40 -1.92
CA MET A 1 13.05 9.28 -1.12
C MET A 1 13.01 8.07 -2.04
N ASN A 2 13.56 6.92 -1.62
CA ASN A 2 13.68 5.74 -2.47
C ASN A 2 12.80 4.62 -1.93
N LEU A 3 11.99 4.01 -2.80
CA LEU A 3 11.29 2.76 -2.51
C LEU A 3 12.30 1.62 -2.59
N VAL A 4 12.26 0.71 -1.62
CA VAL A 4 13.13 -0.48 -1.62
C VAL A 4 12.29 -1.69 -1.99
N LEU A 5 12.66 -2.34 -3.09
CA LEU A 5 11.87 -3.38 -3.78
C LEU A 5 12.27 -4.81 -3.35
N ASP A 6 12.40 -5.06 -2.05
CA ASP A 6 12.88 -6.36 -1.52
C ASP A 6 11.75 -7.27 -1.00
N GLY A 7 10.49 -6.88 -1.24
CA GLY A 7 9.29 -7.58 -0.80
C GLY A 7 9.04 -7.55 0.71
N ARG A 8 9.93 -6.90 1.49
CA ARG A 8 9.79 -6.82 2.95
C ARG A 8 8.93 -5.64 3.34
N ILE A 9 8.23 -5.77 4.48
CA ILE A 9 7.52 -4.64 5.07
C ILE A 9 8.54 -3.59 5.53
N ARG A 10 8.36 -2.37 5.04
CA ARG A 10 9.17 -1.19 5.30
C ARG A 10 8.27 -0.05 5.72
N VAL A 11 8.88 1.01 6.25
CA VAL A 11 8.15 2.20 6.67
C VAL A 11 8.74 3.42 5.99
N PHE A 12 7.87 4.24 5.42
CA PHE A 12 8.21 5.62 5.15
C PHE A 12 8.57 6.31 6.46
N ARG A 13 9.72 6.95 6.54
CA ARG A 13 10.12 7.76 7.71
C ARG A 13 9.80 9.25 7.52
N ALA A 14 9.70 9.69 6.26
CA ALA A 14 9.27 11.01 5.85
C ALA A 14 8.66 10.91 4.46
N LEU A 15 7.64 11.70 4.17
CA LEU A 15 7.09 11.92 2.83
C LEU A 15 8.09 12.73 1.98
N PRO A 16 7.97 12.75 0.64
CA PRO A 16 8.81 13.58 -0.22
C PRO A 16 8.82 15.08 0.15
N SER A 17 7.76 15.56 0.81
CA SER A 17 7.64 16.90 1.35
C SER A 17 8.45 17.16 2.64
N GLY A 18 9.12 16.14 3.19
CA GLY A 18 9.82 16.21 4.48
C GLY A 18 8.91 16.06 5.71
N ILE A 19 7.59 16.00 5.51
CA ILE A 19 6.60 15.77 6.57
C ILE A 19 6.72 14.33 7.05
N SER A 20 6.66 14.11 8.37
CA SER A 20 6.63 12.76 8.94
C SER A 20 5.44 11.99 8.36
N SER A 21 5.70 10.81 7.81
CA SER A 21 4.68 9.84 7.37
C SER A 21 3.76 9.38 8.51
N ARG A 22 4.19 9.55 9.76
CA ARG A 22 3.37 9.24 10.93
C ARG A 22 2.34 10.32 11.28
N ILE A 23 2.27 11.42 10.52
CA ILE A 23 1.23 12.43 10.74
C ILE A 23 -0.05 11.91 10.06
N ALA A 24 -1.11 11.77 10.85
CA ALA A 24 -2.41 11.34 10.35
C ALA A 24 -2.91 12.31 9.26
N VAL A 25 -2.99 11.86 8.01
CA VAL A 25 -3.54 12.64 6.90
C VAL A 25 -5.04 12.35 6.85
N GLY A 26 -5.86 13.34 7.20
CA GLY A 26 -7.32 13.14 7.30
C GLY A 26 -7.73 12.10 8.36
N GLY A 27 -6.88 11.90 9.38
CA GLY A 27 -7.07 10.90 10.44
C GLY A 27 -6.58 9.49 10.10
N TRP A 28 -5.93 9.28 8.95
CA TRP A 28 -5.29 8.00 8.62
C TRP A 28 -3.78 8.12 8.75
N SER A 29 -3.16 7.20 9.50
CA SER A 29 -1.71 7.05 9.53
C SER A 29 -1.29 6.12 8.40
N VAL A 30 -0.39 6.60 7.53
CA VAL A 30 0.08 5.89 6.33
C VAL A 30 1.59 5.81 6.37
N GLY A 31 2.16 4.61 6.31
CA GLY A 31 3.61 4.53 6.39
C GLY A 31 4.19 3.17 6.09
N ASP A 32 3.49 2.10 6.43
CA ASP A 32 3.96 0.75 6.14
C ASP A 32 3.71 0.43 4.67
N TYR A 33 4.68 -0.21 4.03
CA TYR A 33 4.58 -0.66 2.65
C TYR A 33 5.41 -1.92 2.41
N SER A 34 5.08 -2.70 1.37
CA SER A 34 5.98 -3.69 0.77
C SER A 34 5.93 -3.55 -0.74
N THR A 35 7.09 -3.65 -1.38
CA THR A 35 7.19 -3.59 -2.83
C THR A 35 8.16 -4.65 -3.33
N THR A 36 7.82 -5.27 -4.46
CA THR A 36 8.61 -6.35 -5.07
C THR A 36 8.72 -6.10 -6.57
N TYR A 37 9.92 -6.33 -7.11
CA TYR A 37 10.14 -6.37 -8.55
C TYR A 37 9.97 -7.80 -9.05
N SER A 38 9.33 -8.00 -10.19
CA SER A 38 9.30 -9.30 -10.85
C SER A 38 10.71 -9.71 -11.30
N ARG A 39 10.91 -11.02 -11.49
CA ARG A 39 12.22 -11.55 -11.92
C ARG A 39 12.56 -11.18 -13.36
N ASP A 40 11.55 -11.09 -14.22
CA ASP A 40 11.70 -10.63 -15.62
C ASP A 40 11.90 -9.11 -15.71
N GLY A 41 11.62 -8.41 -14.63
CA GLY A 41 11.72 -6.97 -14.53
C GLY A 41 10.67 -6.18 -15.29
N LEU A 42 9.57 -6.82 -15.65
CA LEU A 42 8.44 -6.23 -16.36
C LEU A 42 7.30 -5.84 -15.44
N SER A 43 7.34 -6.16 -14.15
CA SER A 43 6.31 -5.74 -13.22
C SER A 43 6.81 -5.34 -11.83
N ILE A 44 6.01 -4.50 -11.20
CA ILE A 44 6.19 -4.03 -9.83
C ILE A 44 4.90 -4.26 -9.07
N ASP A 45 4.97 -5.05 -8.01
CA ASP A 45 3.87 -5.19 -7.05
C ASP A 45 4.14 -4.33 -5.83
N MET A 46 3.12 -3.60 -5.38
CA MET A 46 3.20 -2.67 -4.27
C MET A 46 2.01 -2.84 -3.34
N ASN A 47 2.25 -2.82 -2.04
CA ASN A 47 1.22 -2.77 -1.02
C ASN A 47 1.51 -1.60 -0.10
N PHE A 48 0.51 -0.75 0.13
CA PHE A 48 0.56 0.35 1.09
C PHE A 48 -0.48 0.11 2.18
N PHE A 49 -0.10 0.30 3.43
CA PHE A 49 -0.97 0.05 4.57
C PHE A 49 -1.25 1.35 5.31
N ALA A 50 -2.50 1.48 5.74
CA ALA A 50 -2.99 2.60 6.51
C ALA A 50 -3.87 2.12 7.66
N PHE A 51 -3.88 2.85 8.76
CA PHE A 51 -4.81 2.63 9.85
C PHE A 51 -5.45 3.94 10.31
N ASP A 52 -6.68 3.82 10.80
CA ASP A 52 -7.40 4.94 11.39
C ASP A 52 -6.70 5.31 12.71
N ASP A 53 -6.12 6.51 12.72
CA ASP A 53 -5.32 7.08 13.82
C ASP A 53 -6.06 8.25 14.47
N ARG A 54 -7.39 8.28 14.31
CA ARG A 54 -8.27 9.18 15.04
C ARG A 54 -8.37 8.64 16.47
N ASP A 55 -7.34 8.90 17.27
CA ASP A 55 -7.22 8.61 18.70
C ASP A 55 -8.56 8.48 19.40
N GLY A 56 -9.06 7.25 19.61
CA GLY A 56 -10.15 6.90 20.54
C GLY A 56 -11.43 7.74 20.53
N ARG A 57 -11.61 8.70 19.62
CA ARG A 57 -12.64 9.75 19.68
C ARG A 57 -13.93 9.30 19.00
N ARG A 58 -14.16 7.99 19.03
CA ARG A 58 -15.51 7.45 18.92
C ARG A 58 -16.01 7.30 20.34
N ASP A 59 -16.89 8.22 20.74
CA ASP A 59 -17.71 8.17 21.95
C ASP A 59 -18.68 6.97 21.95
N ASP A 60 -18.28 5.79 21.47
CA ASP A 60 -19.05 4.56 21.64
C ASP A 60 -18.58 3.87 22.93
N VAL A 61 -19.00 4.47 24.05
CA VAL A 61 -18.93 3.92 25.42
C VAL A 61 -19.96 2.79 25.58
N THR A 62 -20.07 1.90 24.61
CA THR A 62 -20.91 0.71 24.71
C THR A 62 -20.12 -0.53 24.28
N ALA A 63 -19.45 -1.09 25.28
CA ALA A 63 -19.02 -2.48 25.39
C ALA A 63 -18.25 -3.11 24.21
N GLY A 64 -16.95 -3.38 24.41
CA GLY A 64 -16.24 -4.43 23.70
C GLY A 64 -15.02 -3.94 22.92
N VAL A 65 -13.88 -4.60 23.18
CA VAL A 65 -12.62 -4.64 22.42
C VAL A 65 -12.44 -3.53 21.36
N ASN A 66 -11.57 -2.54 21.63
CA ASN A 66 -11.20 -1.49 20.68
C ASN A 66 -10.92 -2.09 19.29
N THR A 67 -11.63 -1.62 18.27
CA THR A 67 -11.40 -2.04 16.88
C THR A 67 -10.90 -0.88 16.04
N THR A 68 -9.76 -1.04 15.40
CA THR A 68 -9.17 -0.05 14.49
C THR A 68 -9.44 -0.45 13.06
N ALA A 69 -10.00 0.48 12.27
CA ALA A 69 -10.16 0.27 10.83
C ALA A 69 -8.80 0.38 10.14
N VAL A 70 -8.52 -0.53 9.22
CA VAL A 70 -7.24 -0.57 8.50
C VAL A 70 -7.47 -0.85 7.02
N HIS A 71 -6.66 -0.22 6.18
CA HIS A 71 -6.73 -0.35 4.73
C HIS A 71 -5.40 -0.84 4.15
N ARG A 72 -5.50 -1.61 3.07
CA ARG A 72 -4.38 -1.99 2.23
C ARG A 72 -4.69 -1.60 0.79
N THR A 73 -3.85 -0.80 0.18
CA THR A 73 -3.87 -0.54 -1.26
C THR A 73 -2.82 -1.40 -1.92
N SER A 74 -3.26 -2.40 -2.68
CA SER A 74 -2.40 -3.24 -3.51
C SER A 74 -2.40 -2.71 -4.94
N LEU A 75 -1.24 -2.54 -5.55
CA LEU A 75 -1.06 -2.12 -6.94
C LEU A 75 -0.11 -3.09 -7.63
N SER A 76 -0.45 -3.51 -8.84
CA SER A 76 0.42 -4.22 -9.76
C SER A 76 0.58 -3.37 -11.01
N LEU A 77 1.83 -3.01 -11.32
CA LEU A 77 2.18 -2.26 -12.51
C LEU A 77 2.91 -3.22 -13.43
N VAL A 78 2.36 -3.44 -14.63
CA VAL A 78 2.94 -4.33 -15.63
C VAL A 78 3.28 -3.49 -16.85
N LEU A 79 4.53 -3.59 -17.27
CA LEU A 79 5.01 -3.02 -18.52
C LEU A 79 4.57 -3.94 -19.65
N ASP A 80 3.64 -3.46 -20.47
CA ASP A 80 3.19 -4.13 -21.67
C ASP A 80 4.17 -3.78 -22.80
N GLN A 81 4.95 -4.77 -23.21
CA GLN A 81 5.94 -4.69 -24.26
C GLN A 81 5.80 -5.91 -25.17
N ASP A 82 5.58 -5.68 -26.47
CA ASP A 82 5.75 -6.72 -27.48
C ASP A 82 7.24 -7.10 -27.56
N THR A 83 7.64 -8.16 -26.84
CA THR A 83 9.04 -8.61 -26.79
C THR A 83 9.60 -9.08 -28.14
N GLU A 84 8.75 -9.23 -29.18
CA GLU A 84 9.16 -9.64 -30.52
C GLU A 84 9.73 -8.48 -31.38
N THR A 85 9.46 -7.22 -31.03
CA THR A 85 9.88 -6.03 -31.81
C THR A 85 11.05 -5.26 -31.20
N MET A 86 11.84 -5.91 -30.33
CA MET A 86 13.03 -5.40 -29.61
C MET A 86 14.13 -4.75 -30.47
N GLY A 87 13.98 -4.69 -31.80
CA GLY A 87 14.94 -4.06 -32.70
C GLY A 87 14.70 -2.57 -33.00
N GLU A 88 13.47 -2.05 -32.94
CA GLU A 88 13.18 -0.71 -33.50
C GLU A 88 11.84 -0.08 -33.07
N GLY A 89 11.24 -0.50 -31.95
CA GLY A 89 9.94 0.01 -31.49
C GLY A 89 9.99 1.48 -31.05
N ASP A 90 8.99 2.29 -31.45
CA ASP A 90 8.84 3.67 -30.98
C ASP A 90 8.59 3.64 -29.46
N PRO A 91 9.31 4.42 -28.63
CA PRO A 91 9.05 4.49 -27.18
C PRO A 91 7.60 4.91 -26.84
N ARG A 92 6.83 5.43 -27.81
CA ARG A 92 5.38 5.68 -27.70
C ARG A 92 4.52 4.41 -27.66
N ASP A 93 5.07 3.25 -27.97
CA ASP A 93 4.39 1.96 -27.91
C ASP A 93 4.56 1.27 -26.54
N LEU A 94 5.13 1.97 -25.54
CA LEU A 94 5.26 1.48 -24.17
C LEU A 94 4.03 1.85 -23.34
N PHE A 95 3.32 0.82 -22.88
CA PHE A 95 2.15 0.97 -22.01
C PHE A 95 2.45 0.38 -20.62
N ILE A 96 2.07 1.09 -19.56
CA ILE A 96 2.03 0.51 -18.22
C ILE A 96 0.58 0.23 -17.88
N ILE A 97 0.25 -1.03 -17.70
CA ILE A 97 -1.04 -1.46 -17.17
C ILE A 97 -0.96 -1.42 -15.65
N VAL A 98 -1.88 -0.68 -15.04
CA VAL A 98 -2.00 -0.57 -13.58
C VAL A 98 -3.27 -1.31 -13.16
N GLN A 99 -3.10 -2.32 -12.33
CA GLN A 99 -4.20 -2.98 -11.63
C GLN A 99 -4.07 -2.70 -10.15
N GLY A 100 -5.18 -2.40 -9.49
CA GLY A 100 -5.20 -2.03 -8.09
C GLY A 100 -6.40 -2.59 -7.35
N THR A 101 -6.21 -2.84 -6.06
CA THR A 101 -7.28 -3.24 -5.16
C THR A 101 -7.10 -2.52 -3.84
N VAL A 102 -8.14 -1.87 -3.36
CA VAL A 102 -8.20 -1.36 -2.00
C VAL A 102 -8.99 -2.35 -1.16
N CYS A 103 -8.35 -2.85 -0.11
CA CYS A 103 -8.95 -3.76 0.85
C CYS A 103 -9.13 -3.07 2.20
N SER A 104 -10.14 -3.51 2.94
CA SER A 104 -10.40 -3.08 4.32
C SER A 104 -10.44 -4.28 5.27
N ALA A 105 -10.03 -4.04 6.51
CA ALA A 105 -10.15 -4.98 7.62
C ALA A 105 -10.35 -4.21 8.94
N ARG A 106 -10.64 -4.95 10.03
CA ARG A 106 -10.67 -4.41 11.38
C ARG A 106 -9.68 -5.17 12.26
N ALA A 107 -8.74 -4.44 12.85
CA ALA A 107 -7.83 -4.98 13.85
C ALA A 107 -8.48 -4.82 15.24
N ARG A 108 -8.52 -5.89 16.04
CA ARG A 108 -9.20 -5.91 17.35
C ARG A 108 -8.20 -5.96 18.49
N GLY A 109 -8.40 -5.14 19.51
CA GLY A 109 -7.63 -5.15 20.76
C GLY A 109 -6.19 -4.70 20.59
N VAL A 110 -5.92 -3.85 19.59
CA VAL A 110 -4.57 -3.38 19.28
C VAL A 110 -4.53 -1.86 19.15
N GLU A 111 -3.47 -1.27 19.67
CA GLU A 111 -3.15 0.14 19.50
C GLU A 111 -2.06 0.27 18.44
N MET A 112 -2.46 0.64 17.23
CA MET A 112 -1.62 0.58 16.03
C MET A 112 -0.49 1.63 16.03
N SER A 113 -0.77 2.80 16.64
CA SER A 113 0.14 3.93 16.81
C SER A 113 1.35 3.58 17.68
N GLU A 114 1.12 2.82 18.76
CA GLU A 114 2.16 2.35 19.69
C GLU A 114 2.89 1.09 19.20
N MET A 115 2.26 0.34 18.29
CA MET A 115 2.83 -0.91 17.78
C MET A 115 4.14 -0.68 17.02
N SER A 116 5.12 -1.58 17.22
CA SER A 116 6.35 -1.58 16.42
C SER A 116 6.06 -1.92 14.95
N THR A 117 6.94 -1.51 14.04
CA THR A 117 6.84 -1.87 12.61
C THR A 117 6.77 -3.38 12.41
N SER A 118 7.58 -4.16 13.13
CA SER A 118 7.56 -5.62 13.03
C SER A 118 6.26 -6.21 13.57
N GLY A 119 5.72 -5.65 14.66
CA GLY A 119 4.40 -6.03 15.17
C GLY A 119 3.30 -5.78 14.15
N ARG A 120 3.29 -4.60 13.52
CA ARG A 120 2.32 -4.29 12.46
C ARG A 120 2.49 -5.19 11.24
N ALA A 121 3.72 -5.49 10.83
CA ALA A 121 3.99 -6.42 9.74
C ALA A 121 3.38 -7.81 9.99
N VAL A 122 3.47 -8.33 11.22
CA VAL A 122 2.84 -9.59 11.61
C VAL A 122 1.31 -9.46 11.52
N LEU A 123 0.76 -8.39 12.07
CA LEU A 123 -0.68 -8.13 12.04
C LEU A 123 -1.23 -8.03 10.60
N TRP A 124 -0.54 -7.31 9.71
CA TRP A 124 -0.94 -7.17 8.30
C TRP A 124 -1.12 -8.51 7.58
N ASN A 125 -0.31 -9.51 7.94
CA ASN A 125 -0.38 -10.85 7.38
C ASN A 125 -1.45 -11.74 8.02
N GLN A 126 -2.00 -11.36 9.18
CA GLN A 126 -3.01 -12.12 9.91
C GLN A 126 -4.45 -11.63 9.62
N LEU A 127 -4.59 -10.39 9.18
CA LEU A 127 -5.91 -9.81 8.92
C LEU A 127 -6.60 -10.47 7.72
N SER A 128 -7.90 -10.72 7.88
CA SER A 128 -8.77 -11.11 6.79
C SER A 128 -9.21 -9.87 6.01
N TRP A 129 -8.54 -9.61 4.90
CA TRP A 129 -8.79 -8.47 4.03
C TRP A 129 -10.03 -8.70 3.14
N THR A 130 -10.91 -7.70 3.05
CA THR A 130 -12.04 -7.68 2.12
C THR A 130 -11.84 -6.59 1.08
N SER A 131 -11.95 -6.92 -0.21
CA SER A 131 -11.89 -5.92 -1.29
C SER A 131 -13.08 -4.96 -1.18
N ILE A 132 -12.82 -3.66 -1.29
CA ILE A 132 -13.84 -2.60 -1.28
C ILE A 132 -13.82 -1.75 -2.54
N LEU A 133 -12.72 -1.79 -3.30
CA LEU A 133 -12.57 -1.06 -4.57
C LEU A 133 -11.54 -1.76 -5.43
N GLU A 134 -11.85 -1.91 -6.71
CA GLU A 134 -10.91 -2.34 -7.75
C GLU A 134 -10.62 -1.15 -8.66
N VAL A 135 -9.36 -1.02 -9.07
CA VAL A 135 -8.86 0.06 -9.90
C VAL A 135 -8.15 -0.56 -11.10
N GLN A 136 -8.48 -0.07 -12.29
CA GLN A 136 -7.74 -0.39 -13.50
C GLN A 136 -7.42 0.90 -14.23
N ALA A 137 -6.17 1.08 -14.59
CA ALA A 137 -5.71 2.23 -15.35
C ALA A 137 -4.61 1.81 -16.33
N GLY A 138 -4.43 2.60 -17.38
CA GLY A 138 -3.28 2.52 -18.27
C GLY A 138 -2.51 3.82 -18.20
N TYR A 139 -1.19 3.74 -18.29
CA TYR A 139 -0.31 4.89 -18.49
C TYR A 139 0.39 4.76 -19.83
N VAL A 140 0.35 5.85 -20.60
CA VAL A 140 1.07 6.02 -21.86
C VAL A 140 2.08 7.13 -21.65
N ALA A 141 3.34 6.88 -21.98
CA ALA A 141 4.35 7.94 -21.95
C ALA A 141 4.03 8.97 -23.06
N LEU A 142 3.92 10.25 -22.68
CA LEU A 142 3.73 11.37 -23.60
C LEU A 142 5.06 11.90 -24.14
#